data_AF-A0ABD3VNK2-F1
#
_entry.id   AF-A0ABD3VNK2-F1
#
_cell.length_a   1.000
_cell.length_b   1.000
_cell.length_c   1.000
_cell.angle_alpha   90.00
_cell.angle_beta   90.00
_cell.angle_gamma   90.00
#
_symmetry.space_group_name_H-M   'P 1'
#
loop_
_entity.id
_entity.type
_entity.pdbx_description
1 polymer ?
#
loop_
_entity_poly.entity_id
_entity_poly.type
_entity_poly.pdbx_seq_one_letter_code
_entity_poly.pdbx_strand_id
1 'polypeptide(L)'
;MYEADIIKISNAYGDIFYDYHNVYSTQAAIALRDYKVKVNWAIRDQATLQLLIGGRKSKSCNICNSVSHSIEFCPQTTRTATPMVNLANRRKIYIDKYGRPRQMMDGKELCNNFYSIRGCHCTTCKFLHTCNQCRANSHGATACPHNTHKFVPTTGTRNINATSKSAPDKIKQI
;
A
#
# COMPACT_ATOMS: atom_id res chain seq x y z
N MET A 1 -32.02 23.83 21.69
CA MET A 1 -32.05 22.37 21.94
C MET A 1 -30.74 21.66 21.58
N TYR A 2 -29.96 22.17 20.61
CA TYR A 2 -28.66 21.61 20.21
C TYR A 2 -27.59 21.58 21.31
N GLU A 3 -27.38 22.69 22.03
CA GLU A 3 -26.32 22.80 23.06
C GLU A 3 -26.50 21.80 24.22
N ALA A 4 -27.74 21.62 24.70
CA ALA A 4 -28.03 20.64 25.75
C ALA A 4 -27.68 19.21 25.30
N ASP A 5 -27.82 18.91 24.02
CA ASP A 5 -27.52 17.60 23.45
C ASP A 5 -26.01 17.38 23.30
N ILE A 6 -25.26 18.40 22.88
CA ILE A 6 -23.79 18.38 22.88
C ILE A 6 -23.25 18.12 24.28
N ILE A 7 -23.73 18.86 25.28
CA ILE A 7 -23.29 18.72 26.67
C ILE A 7 -23.56 17.30 27.17
N LYS A 8 -24.74 16.73 26.85
CA LYS A 8 -25.07 15.34 27.18
C LYS A 8 -24.11 14.34 26.55
N ILE A 9 -23.79 14.49 25.25
CA ILE A 9 -22.87 13.59 24.55
C ILE A 9 -21.45 13.72 25.12
N SER A 10 -20.98 14.95 25.36
CA SER A 10 -19.67 15.22 25.96
C SER A 10 -19.55 14.58 27.34
N ASN A 11 -20.55 14.74 28.20
CA ASN A 11 -20.55 14.16 29.54
C ASN A 11 -20.67 12.62 29.52
N ALA A 12 -21.41 12.07 28.56
CA ALA A 12 -21.63 10.62 28.47
C ALA A 12 -20.44 9.86 27.86
N TYR A 13 -19.74 10.46 26.89
CA TYR A 13 -18.76 9.76 26.05
C TYR A 13 -17.33 10.32 26.13
N GLY A 14 -17.10 11.42 26.86
CA GLY A 14 -15.76 11.97 27.09
C GLY A 14 -15.02 12.26 25.78
N ASP A 15 -13.82 11.72 25.62
CA ASP A 15 -12.96 11.96 24.46
C ASP A 15 -13.61 11.58 23.11
N ILE A 16 -14.50 10.58 23.10
CA ILE A 16 -15.21 10.14 21.89
C ILE A 16 -16.10 11.25 21.32
N PHE A 17 -16.54 12.20 22.16
CA PHE A 17 -17.30 13.36 21.70
C PHE A 17 -16.50 14.20 20.69
N TYR A 18 -15.20 14.40 20.90
CA TYR A 18 -14.37 15.20 19.99
C TYR A 18 -14.23 14.53 18.63
N ASP A 19 -14.02 13.21 18.61
CA ASP A 19 -13.97 12.43 17.37
C ASP A 19 -15.31 12.50 16.63
N TYR A 20 -16.42 12.36 17.36
CA TYR A 20 -17.76 12.50 16.79
C TYR A 20 -17.98 13.89 16.19
N HIS A 21 -17.64 14.94 16.93
CA HIS A 21 -17.84 16.32 16.50
C HIS A 21 -17.02 16.63 15.24
N ASN A 22 -15.78 16.13 15.17
CA ASN A 22 -14.91 16.31 14.01
C ASN A 22 -15.47 15.61 12.76
N VAL A 23 -15.89 14.34 12.90
CA VAL A 23 -16.46 13.56 11.78
C VAL A 23 -17.79 14.18 11.32
N TYR A 24 -18.68 14.54 12.24
CA TYR A 24 -19.97 15.15 11.91
C TYR A 24 -19.78 16.51 11.22
N SER A 25 -18.90 17.37 11.74
CA SER A 25 -18.62 18.68 11.14
C SER A 25 -18.02 18.56 9.75
N THR A 26 -17.15 17.57 9.55
CA THR A 26 -16.60 17.26 8.23
C THR A 26 -17.70 16.85 7.25
N GLN A 27 -18.55 15.90 7.63
CA GLN A 27 -19.64 15.42 6.78
C GLN A 27 -20.61 16.56 6.43
N ALA A 28 -20.91 17.43 7.40
CA ALA A 28 -21.73 18.61 7.19
C ALA A 28 -21.09 19.59 6.19
N ALA A 29 -19.78 19.81 6.29
CA ALA A 29 -19.06 20.66 5.33
C ALA A 29 -19.09 20.08 3.90
N ILE A 30 -18.92 18.77 3.75
CA ILE A 30 -19.01 18.09 2.45
C ILE A 30 -20.43 18.18 1.88
N ALA A 31 -21.44 17.88 2.70
CA ALA A 31 -22.86 17.96 2.31
C ALA A 31 -23.23 19.36 1.80
N LEU A 32 -22.74 20.40 2.49
CA LEU A 32 -22.96 21.79 2.11
C LEU A 32 -22.19 22.17 0.84
N ARG A 33 -20.92 21.77 0.73
CA ARG A 33 -20.06 22.15 -0.41
C ARG A 33 -20.53 21.51 -1.71
N ASP A 34 -20.71 20.19 -1.69
CA ASP A 34 -20.84 19.35 -2.89
C ASP A 34 -22.30 19.16 -3.30
N TYR A 35 -23.21 19.07 -2.33
CA TYR A 35 -24.63 18.80 -2.56
C TYR A 35 -25.55 19.99 -2.26
N LYS A 36 -24.99 21.11 -1.75
CA LYS A 36 -25.76 22.28 -1.29
C LYS A 36 -26.83 21.95 -0.25
N VAL A 37 -26.64 20.85 0.49
CA VAL A 37 -27.57 20.42 1.54
C VAL A 37 -27.20 21.12 2.85
N LYS A 38 -28.17 21.82 3.44
CA LYS A 38 -28.02 22.39 4.77
C LYS A 38 -28.25 21.29 5.81
N VAL A 39 -27.21 20.94 6.56
CA VAL A 39 -27.32 19.98 7.65
C VAL A 39 -27.97 20.63 8.86
N ASN A 40 -28.95 19.94 9.45
CA ASN A 40 -29.59 20.37 10.69
C ASN A 40 -28.74 19.94 11.89
N TRP A 41 -27.97 20.88 12.42
CA TRP A 41 -27.07 20.66 13.56
C TRP A 41 -27.81 20.24 14.83
N ALA A 42 -29.08 20.59 14.99
CA ALA A 42 -29.86 20.17 16.16
C ALA A 42 -30.20 18.67 16.17
N ILE A 43 -30.02 17.97 15.06
CA ILE A 43 -30.29 16.53 14.95
C ILE A 43 -28.97 15.75 15.06
N ARG A 44 -28.92 14.88 16.06
CA ARG A 44 -27.80 13.97 16.31
C ARG A 44 -27.73 12.88 15.25
N ASP A 45 -26.55 12.65 14.69
CA ASP A 45 -26.29 11.49 13.84
C ASP A 45 -25.95 10.26 14.71
N GLN A 46 -26.99 9.49 15.01
CA GLN A 46 -26.87 8.29 15.83
C GLN A 46 -25.99 7.22 15.18
N ALA A 47 -25.94 7.15 13.84
CA ALA A 47 -25.16 6.13 13.14
C ALA A 47 -23.66 6.41 13.27
N THR A 48 -23.24 7.66 13.08
CA THR A 48 -21.85 8.08 13.27
C THR A 48 -21.42 7.91 14.73
N LEU A 49 -22.28 8.25 15.68
CA LEU A 49 -21.99 8.09 17.11
C LEU A 49 -21.84 6.60 17.51
N GLN A 50 -22.76 5.73 17.06
CA GLN A 50 -22.67 4.29 17.31
C GLN A 50 -21.43 3.66 16.70
N LEU A 51 -21.00 4.12 15.52
CA LEU A 51 -19.78 3.65 14.87
C LEU A 51 -18.56 3.90 15.76
N LEU A 52 -18.44 5.12 16.31
CA LEU A 52 -17.32 5.52 17.16
C LEU A 52 -17.34 4.81 18.52
N ILE A 53 -18.51 4.70 19.15
CA ILE A 53 -18.68 3.95 20.41
C ILE A 53 -18.30 2.48 20.23
N GLY A 54 -18.62 1.89 19.08
CA GLY A 54 -18.27 0.50 18.75
C GLY A 54 -16.76 0.27 18.52
N GLY A 55 -15.90 1.24 18.80
CA GLY A 55 -14.44 1.16 18.59
C GLY A 55 -14.04 1.10 17.11
N ARG A 56 -15.00 1.26 16.19
CA ARG A 56 -14.72 1.35 14.76
C ARG A 56 -14.28 2.78 14.50
N LYS A 57 -12.97 2.97 14.38
CA LYS A 57 -12.41 4.25 13.91
C LYS A 57 -13.11 4.60 12.60
N SER A 58 -13.58 5.84 12.48
CA SER A 58 -14.08 6.35 11.20
C SER A 58 -13.01 6.05 10.15
N LYS A 59 -13.42 5.57 8.96
CA LYS A 59 -12.47 5.16 7.91
C LYS A 59 -11.58 6.37 7.60
N SER A 60 -10.38 6.38 8.17
CA SER A 60 -9.41 7.43 7.91
C SER A 60 -8.92 7.27 6.48
N CYS A 61 -8.58 8.38 5.85
CA CYS A 61 -7.94 8.38 4.57
C CYS A 61 -6.64 7.59 4.65
N ASN A 62 -6.51 6.49 3.89
CA ASN A 62 -5.28 5.70 3.88
C ASN A 62 -4.05 6.47 3.33
N ILE A 63 -4.24 7.65 2.73
CA ILE A 63 -3.14 8.46 2.16
C ILE A 63 -2.56 9.40 3.23
N CYS A 64 -3.40 10.12 3.98
CA CYS A 64 -2.94 11.13 4.93
C CYS A 64 -3.39 10.87 6.39
N ASN A 65 -4.02 9.72 6.64
CA ASN A 65 -4.64 9.33 7.91
C ASN A 65 -5.68 10.31 8.47
N SER A 66 -6.13 11.28 7.66
CA SER A 66 -7.18 12.22 8.06
C SER A 66 -8.54 11.53 8.05
N VAL A 67 -9.35 11.77 9.09
CA VAL A 67 -10.76 11.35 9.15
C VAL A 67 -11.69 12.33 8.43
N SER A 68 -11.16 13.43 7.90
CA SER A 68 -11.93 14.53 7.32
C SER A 68 -12.31 14.31 5.85
N HIS A 69 -11.96 13.17 5.24
CA HIS A 69 -12.31 12.84 3.87
C HIS A 69 -12.06 11.36 3.58
N SER A 70 -12.75 10.81 2.58
CA SER A 70 -12.37 9.52 2.00
C SER A 70 -11.14 9.67 1.10
N ILE A 71 -10.50 8.55 0.73
CA ILE A 71 -9.33 8.51 -0.16
C ILE A 71 -9.57 9.32 -1.46
N GLU A 72 -10.81 9.30 -1.97
CA GLU A 72 -11.21 9.98 -3.21
C GLU A 72 -11.14 11.51 -3.12
N PHE A 73 -11.28 12.07 -1.91
CA PHE A 73 -11.28 13.52 -1.67
C PHE A 73 -10.06 14.00 -0.88
N CYS A 74 -9.00 13.19 -0.83
CA CYS A 74 -7.78 13.58 -0.12
C CYS A 74 -7.02 14.67 -0.87
N PRO A 75 -6.73 15.83 -0.24
CA PRO A 75 -5.99 16.92 -0.88
C PRO A 75 -4.52 16.54 -1.17
N GLN A 76 -4.01 15.46 -0.56
CA GLN A 76 -2.69 14.92 -0.88
C GLN A 76 -2.71 14.02 -2.13
N THR A 77 -3.88 13.54 -2.57
CA THR A 77 -4.02 12.75 -3.81
C THR A 77 -3.62 13.55 -5.05
N THR A 78 -3.74 14.89 -5.02
CA THR A 78 -3.37 15.75 -6.15
C THR A 78 -1.87 16.10 -6.20
N ARG A 79 -1.12 15.92 -5.10
CA ARG A 79 0.32 16.27 -5.03
C ARG A 79 1.25 15.13 -5.46
N THR A 80 0.78 13.88 -5.36
CA THR A 80 1.42 12.73 -5.99
C THR A 80 0.75 12.41 -7.31
N ALA A 81 0.85 13.34 -8.27
CA ALA A 81 0.58 13.05 -9.68
C ALA A 81 1.71 12.17 -10.25
N THR A 82 1.80 10.93 -9.81
CA THR A 82 1.95 9.84 -10.77
C THR A 82 0.56 9.25 -10.96
N PRO A 83 0.09 9.08 -12.21
CA PRO A 83 -1.27 8.62 -12.46
C PRO A 83 -1.37 7.15 -12.05
N MET A 84 -1.64 6.89 -10.78
CA MET A 84 -2.24 5.62 -10.37
C MET A 84 -3.69 5.70 -10.79
N VAL A 85 -3.90 5.36 -12.05
CA VAL A 85 -5.20 5.01 -12.61
C VAL A 85 -5.86 4.04 -11.63
N ASN A 86 -6.87 4.53 -10.91
CA ASN A 86 -7.85 3.69 -10.26
C ASN A 86 -8.65 3.02 -11.37
N LEU A 87 -8.04 2.01 -11.96
CA LEU A 87 -8.69 1.05 -12.82
C LEU A 87 -9.48 0.11 -11.90
N ALA A 88 -10.55 0.64 -11.29
CA ALA A 88 -11.65 -0.13 -10.72
C ALA A 88 -12.46 -0.85 -11.83
N ASN A 89 -11.78 -1.22 -12.93
CA ASN A 89 -12.33 -1.96 -14.04
C ASN A 89 -11.35 -3.09 -14.43
N ARG A 90 -11.60 -4.26 -13.84
CA ARG A 90 -11.25 -5.60 -14.37
C ARG A 90 -9.86 -5.79 -14.98
N ARG A 91 -8.81 -5.79 -14.15
CA ARG A 91 -7.77 -6.79 -14.34
C ARG A 91 -7.93 -7.78 -13.20
N LYS A 92 -8.50 -8.96 -13.48
CA LYS A 92 -8.14 -10.17 -12.70
C LYS A 92 -6.63 -10.06 -12.55
N ILE A 93 -6.13 -9.88 -11.33
CA ILE A 93 -4.69 -10.01 -11.10
C ILE A 93 -4.40 -11.42 -11.60
N TYR A 94 -3.76 -11.53 -12.77
CA TYR A 94 -3.45 -12.84 -13.32
C TYR A 94 -2.30 -13.33 -12.47
N ILE A 95 -2.64 -14.10 -11.46
CA ILE A 95 -1.69 -14.73 -10.57
C ILE A 95 -1.12 -15.94 -11.32
N ASP A 96 0.18 -16.17 -11.23
CA ASP A 96 0.79 -17.40 -11.74
C ASP A 96 0.43 -18.59 -10.84
N LYS A 97 0.84 -19.81 -11.23
CA LYS A 97 0.59 -21.01 -10.42
C LYS A 97 1.26 -21.00 -9.03
N TYR A 98 2.10 -20.01 -8.74
CA TYR A 98 2.84 -19.85 -7.49
C TYR A 98 2.37 -18.66 -6.66
N GLY A 99 1.22 -18.05 -6.99
CA GLY A 99 0.71 -16.93 -6.19
C GLY A 99 1.32 -15.58 -6.54
N ARG A 100 2.19 -15.48 -7.56
CA ARG A 100 2.88 -14.23 -7.91
C ARG A 100 2.11 -13.47 -9.00
N PRO A 101 2.06 -12.13 -8.94
CA PRO A 101 1.44 -11.35 -9.99
C PRO A 101 2.21 -11.55 -11.32
N ARG A 102 1.49 -11.81 -12.40
CA ARG A 102 2.08 -11.82 -13.74
C ARG A 102 2.27 -10.39 -14.22
N GLN A 103 3.45 -10.13 -14.80
CA GLN A 103 3.80 -8.83 -15.35
C GLN A 103 3.76 -8.91 -16.89
N MET A 104 3.24 -7.87 -17.53
CA MET A 104 3.13 -7.76 -18.98
C MET A 104 3.94 -6.56 -19.47
N MET A 105 4.70 -6.73 -20.54
CA MET A 105 5.44 -5.66 -21.23
C MET A 105 5.21 -5.82 -22.74
N ASP A 106 4.74 -4.75 -23.39
CA ASP A 106 4.45 -4.73 -24.84
C ASP A 106 3.59 -5.91 -25.31
N GLY A 107 2.58 -6.28 -24.51
CA GLY A 107 1.67 -7.39 -24.80
C GLY A 107 2.23 -8.79 -24.57
N LYS A 108 3.49 -8.93 -24.14
CA LYS A 108 4.12 -10.21 -23.79
C LYS A 108 4.27 -10.37 -22.28
N GLU A 109 4.08 -11.60 -21.79
CA GLU A 109 4.24 -11.92 -20.37
C GLU A 109 5.73 -12.02 -20.00
N LEU A 110 6.14 -11.30 -18.97
CA LEU A 110 7.50 -11.31 -18.42
C LEU A 110 7.74 -12.57 -17.60
N CYS A 111 8.96 -13.10 -17.68
CA CYS A 111 9.35 -14.26 -16.90
C CYS A 111 9.58 -13.88 -15.43
N ASN A 112 8.65 -14.25 -14.54
CA ASN A 112 8.79 -14.04 -13.10
C ASN A 112 10.06 -14.68 -12.51
N ASN A 113 10.56 -15.77 -13.08
CA ASN A 113 11.81 -16.39 -12.61
C ASN A 113 13.04 -15.58 -13.05
N PHE A 114 13.01 -14.96 -14.23
CA PHE A 114 14.07 -14.06 -14.69
C PHE A 114 14.20 -12.81 -13.78
N TYR A 115 13.07 -12.36 -13.23
CA TYR A 115 13.03 -11.27 -12.25
C TYR A 115 13.54 -11.67 -10.85
N SER A 116 13.60 -12.97 -10.56
CA SER A 116 14.07 -13.46 -9.26
C SER A 116 15.60 -13.38 -9.12
N ILE A 117 16.11 -13.41 -7.88
CA ILE A 117 17.55 -13.43 -7.58
C ILE A 117 18.28 -14.56 -8.33
N ARG A 118 17.62 -15.69 -8.56
CA ARG A 118 18.22 -16.86 -9.22
C ARG A 118 18.24 -16.73 -10.74
N GLY A 119 17.46 -15.81 -11.31
CA GLY A 119 17.24 -15.74 -12.74
C GLY A 119 16.41 -16.91 -13.28
N CYS A 120 16.23 -16.93 -14.60
CA CYS A 120 15.56 -18.02 -15.31
C CYS A 120 16.62 -18.89 -15.99
N HIS A 121 16.70 -20.17 -15.61
CA HIS A 121 17.63 -21.12 -16.22
C HIS A 121 17.03 -21.89 -17.42
N CYS A 122 15.83 -21.53 -17.86
CA CYS A 122 15.21 -22.18 -19.02
C CYS A 122 15.82 -21.61 -20.30
N THR A 123 16.51 -22.46 -21.07
CA THR A 123 17.14 -22.11 -22.35
C THR A 123 16.11 -21.65 -23.40
N THR A 124 14.89 -22.21 -23.35
CA THR A 124 13.77 -21.87 -24.23
C THR A 124 12.57 -21.38 -23.41
N CYS A 125 12.76 -20.28 -22.68
CA CYS A 125 11.65 -19.69 -21.93
C CYS A 125 10.61 -19.08 -22.88
N LYS A 126 9.35 -19.49 -22.75
CA LYS A 126 8.23 -18.91 -23.50
C LYS A 126 7.87 -17.47 -23.08
N PHE A 127 8.42 -17.01 -21.96
CA PHE A 127 8.16 -15.70 -21.39
C PHE A 127 9.32 -14.75 -21.66
N LEU A 128 9.05 -13.45 -21.69
CA LEU A 128 10.02 -12.43 -22.05
C LEU A 128 11.09 -12.24 -20.95
N HIS A 129 12.36 -12.28 -21.34
CA HIS A 129 13.53 -12.04 -20.49
C HIS A 129 14.06 -10.62 -20.71
N THR A 130 13.37 -9.65 -20.12
CA THR A 130 13.72 -8.24 -20.23
C THR A 130 13.60 -7.57 -18.87
N CYS A 131 14.55 -6.71 -18.54
CA CYS A 131 14.54 -5.93 -17.32
C CYS A 131 13.43 -4.87 -17.37
N ASN A 132 12.52 -4.86 -16.39
CA ASN A 132 11.41 -3.90 -16.37
C ASN A 132 11.87 -2.43 -16.23
N GLN A 133 13.08 -2.21 -15.69
CA GLN A 133 13.60 -0.86 -15.43
C GLN A 133 14.28 -0.25 -16.66
N CYS A 134 15.19 -0.98 -17.29
CA CYS A 134 16.04 -0.46 -18.37
C CYS A 134 15.81 -1.14 -19.73
N ARG A 135 14.89 -2.11 -19.80
CA ARG A 135 14.55 -2.89 -21.00
C ARG A 135 15.71 -3.69 -21.62
N ALA A 136 16.81 -3.86 -20.89
CA ALA A 136 17.91 -4.73 -21.32
C ALA A 136 17.60 -6.22 -21.07
N ASN A 137 18.18 -7.09 -21.89
CA ASN A 137 17.98 -8.55 -21.82
C ASN A 137 19.16 -9.27 -21.13
N SER A 138 20.19 -8.53 -20.73
CA SER A 138 21.41 -9.08 -20.12
C SER A 138 21.29 -9.39 -18.63
N HIS A 139 20.27 -8.85 -17.96
CA HIS A 139 20.13 -8.96 -16.51
C HIS A 139 18.66 -8.93 -16.07
N GLY A 140 18.38 -9.59 -14.94
CA GLY A 140 17.12 -9.44 -14.20
C GLY A 140 17.08 -8.13 -13.41
N ALA A 141 15.90 -7.73 -12.93
CA ALA A 141 15.75 -6.42 -12.28
C ALA A 141 16.58 -6.21 -11.01
N THR A 142 16.90 -7.29 -10.29
CA THR A 142 17.78 -7.25 -9.11
C THR A 142 19.20 -6.78 -9.44
N ALA A 143 19.69 -7.08 -10.64
CA ALA A 143 21.01 -6.70 -11.12
C ALA A 143 20.97 -5.47 -12.05
N CYS A 144 19.86 -4.73 -12.07
CA CYS A 144 19.74 -3.56 -12.93
C CYS A 144 20.48 -2.35 -12.35
N PRO A 145 21.35 -1.68 -13.13
CA PRO A 145 22.05 -0.48 -12.66
C PRO A 145 21.11 0.69 -12.39
N HIS A 146 19.92 0.69 -13.00
CA HIS A 146 18.86 1.69 -12.80
C HIS A 146 17.86 1.32 -11.70
N ASN A 147 18.11 0.25 -10.94
CA ASN A 147 17.20 -0.14 -9.86
C ASN A 147 17.34 0.83 -8.67
N THR A 148 16.41 1.78 -8.58
CA THR A 148 16.31 2.75 -7.47
C THR A 148 15.91 2.11 -6.16
N HIS A 149 15.29 0.93 -6.21
CA HIS A 149 15.00 0.10 -5.05
C HIS A 149 16.10 -0.93 -4.89
N LYS A 150 17.21 -0.53 -4.24
CA LYS A 150 18.14 -1.51 -3.67
C LYS A 150 17.33 -2.38 -2.72
N PHE A 151 16.96 -3.57 -3.17
CA PHE A 151 16.30 -4.57 -2.37
C PHE A 151 17.32 -4.91 -1.28
N VAL A 152 17.15 -4.35 -0.08
CA VAL A 152 17.87 -4.82 1.10
C VAL A 152 17.39 -6.25 1.27
N PRO A 153 18.24 -7.27 1.07
CA PRO A 153 17.82 -8.62 1.33
C PRO A 153 17.48 -8.65 2.82
N THR A 154 16.22 -8.90 3.17
CA THR A 154 15.89 -9.31 4.53
C THR A 154 16.50 -10.69 4.72
N THR A 155 17.80 -10.74 5.01
CA THR A 155 18.47 -11.93 5.50
C THR A 155 17.85 -12.26 6.84
N GLY A 156 16.83 -13.11 6.82
CA GLY A 156 16.55 -13.96 7.95
C GLY A 156 17.81 -14.79 8.20
N THR A 157 18.56 -14.38 9.23
CA THR A 157 19.75 -15.07 9.71
C THR A 157 19.36 -16.48 10.16
N ARG A 158 19.40 -17.46 9.24
CA ARG A 158 19.58 -18.85 9.63
C ARG A 158 21.04 -19.02 10.00
N ASN A 159 21.27 -19.01 11.31
CA ASN A 159 22.54 -19.33 11.92
C ASN A 159 22.85 -20.81 11.62
N ILE A 160 23.71 -21.07 10.63
CA ILE A 160 24.33 -22.37 10.40
C ILE A 160 25.80 -22.18 10.72
N ASN A 161 26.16 -22.52 11.96
CA ASN A 161 27.55 -22.76 12.34
C ASN A 161 28.05 -23.94 11.49
N ALA A 162 28.78 -23.64 10.43
CA ALA A 162 29.61 -24.60 9.70
C ALA A 162 31.07 -24.20 9.93
N THR A 163 31.68 -24.84 10.92
CA THR A 163 33.12 -24.82 11.16
C THR A 163 33.82 -25.62 10.04
N SER A 164 34.36 -24.92 9.04
CA SER A 164 35.36 -25.49 8.14
C SER A 164 36.71 -24.80 8.40
N LYS A 165 37.59 -25.49 9.12
CA LYS A 165 39.01 -25.15 9.20
C LYS A 165 39.66 -25.54 7.87
N SER A 166 40.13 -24.53 7.14
CA SER A 166 41.07 -24.68 6.03
C SER A 166 42.49 -24.90 6.59
N ALA A 167 43.19 -25.94 6.13
CA ALA A 167 44.64 -26.08 6.26
C ALA A 167 45.29 -25.74 4.91
N PRO A 168 46.45 -25.04 4.89
CA PRO A 168 47.07 -24.56 3.65
C PRO A 168 47.99 -25.59 2.99
N ASP A 169 47.95 -25.61 1.67
CA ASP A 169 48.87 -26.29 0.76
C ASP A 169 50.32 -25.79 0.94
N LYS A 170 51.26 -26.73 1.10
CA LYS A 170 52.70 -26.48 0.98
C LYS A 170 53.14 -26.71 -0.46
N ILE A 171 53.57 -25.64 -1.12
CA ILE A 171 54.30 -25.65 -2.40
C ILE A 171 55.79 -25.93 -2.12
N LYS A 172 56.38 -26.78 -2.98
CA LYS A 172 57.79 -27.19 -3.03
C LYS A 172 58.72 -26.09 -3.57
N GLN A 173 59.91 -25.96 -2.97
CA GLN A 173 61.22 -25.66 -3.57
C GLN A 173 62.22 -26.38 -2.64
N ILE A 174 63.23 -27.17 -3.03
CA ILE A 174 64.19 -27.19 -4.15
C ILE A 174 64.37 -28.65 -4.58
#